data_AF-A0A254RUX7-F1
#
_entry.id   AF-A0A254RUX7-F1
#
_cell.length_a   1.000
_cell.length_b   1.000
_cell.length_c   1.000
_cell.angle_alpha   90.00
_cell.angle_beta   90.00
_cell.angle_gamma   90.00
#
_symmetry.space_group_name_H-M   'P 1'
#
loop_
_entity.id
_entity.type
_entity.pdbx_description
1 polymer ?
#
loop_
_entity_poly.entity_id
_entity_poly.type
_entity_poly.pdbx_seq_one_letter_code
_entity_poly.pdbx_strand_id
1 'polypeptide(L)'
;MSELSTLLPILWGGFCTTLAIFGLTLLFSIPLGLLIAVLKMSKWRVVRYPVSFYISVMRGTPLLLQIVAIYFGSYYLSEYSGLGFSFDRFPAVIVAFSINYAAYFAEIFRGGIQSIPKGQYEAAYMLGMTRTQTFFRIILPQVVKRVVPASANEVITLVKDTSLAQVIAVTELFALAKKQQAAYASIYPLFVAGVFYYVANLLLSVLFAYLERKLNYYK
;
A
#
# COMPACT_ATOMS: atom_id res chain seq x y z
N MET A 1 14.88 8.64 36.28
CA MET A 1 14.89 8.64 34.80
C MET A 1 13.64 9.37 34.35
N SER A 2 13.74 10.34 33.43
CA SER A 2 12.56 11.09 32.96
C SER A 2 11.57 10.15 32.27
N GLU A 3 10.27 10.39 32.40
CA GLU A 3 9.22 9.56 31.77
C GLU A 3 9.41 9.41 30.25
N LEU A 4 9.99 10.43 29.61
CA LEU A 4 10.36 10.41 28.21
C LEU A 4 11.47 9.39 27.90
N SER A 5 12.46 9.24 28.78
CA SER A 5 13.59 8.30 28.57
C SER A 5 13.17 6.83 28.59
N THR A 6 12.09 6.50 29.32
CA THR A 6 11.50 5.15 29.32
C THR A 6 10.52 4.94 28.18
N LEU A 7 9.80 5.99 27.77
CA LEU A 7 8.79 5.93 26.72
C LEU A 7 9.41 5.78 25.32
N LEU A 8 10.48 6.51 25.02
CA LEU A 8 11.08 6.54 23.68
C LEU A 8 11.51 5.16 23.15
N PRO A 9 12.23 4.31 23.91
CA PRO A 9 12.61 2.97 23.44
C PRO A 9 11.39 2.07 23.15
N ILE A 10 10.32 2.21 23.95
CA ILE A 10 9.08 1.44 23.77
C ILE A 10 8.40 1.84 22.46
N LEU A 11 8.22 3.14 22.23
CA LEU A 11 7.60 3.64 21.01
C LEU A 11 8.47 3.39 19.78
N TRP A 12 9.80 3.45 19.92
CA TRP A 12 10.73 3.06 18.86
C TRP A 12 10.54 1.59 18.45
N GLY A 13 10.38 0.67 19.41
CA GLY A 13 10.06 -0.72 19.13
C GLY A 13 8.75 -0.89 18.33
N GLY A 14 7.70 -0.16 18.72
CA GLY A 14 6.44 -0.15 17.96
C GLY A 14 6.59 0.45 16.56
N PHE A 15 7.40 1.49 16.43
CA PHE A 15 7.70 2.12 15.15
C PHE A 15 8.43 1.17 14.19
N CYS A 16 9.34 0.32 14.69
CA CYS A 16 9.95 -0.73 13.87
C CYS A 16 8.89 -1.72 13.33
N THR A 17 7.90 -2.10 14.14
CA THR A 17 6.77 -2.93 13.68
C THR A 17 5.93 -2.21 12.63
N THR A 18 5.64 -0.92 12.82
CA THR A 18 4.97 -0.07 11.83
C THR A 18 5.74 -0.06 10.49
N LEU A 19 7.06 0.13 10.53
CA LEU A 19 7.92 0.10 9.34
C LEU A 19 7.96 -1.27 8.68
N ALA A 20 7.90 -2.36 9.45
CA ALA A 20 7.82 -3.72 8.91
C ALA A 20 6.50 -3.95 8.16
N ILE A 21 5.36 -3.53 8.73
CA ILE A 21 4.04 -3.61 8.06
C ILE A 21 4.06 -2.78 6.78
N PHE A 22 4.55 -1.54 6.86
CA PHE A 22 4.69 -0.62 5.72
C PHE A 22 5.55 -1.23 4.60
N GLY A 23 6.76 -1.68 4.92
CA GLY A 23 7.71 -2.20 3.94
C GLY A 23 7.23 -3.49 3.27
N LEU A 24 6.70 -4.45 4.06
CA LEU A 24 6.17 -5.70 3.52
C LEU A 24 4.92 -5.47 2.67
N THR A 25 4.03 -4.55 3.09
CA THR A 25 2.86 -4.17 2.28
C THR A 25 3.29 -3.65 0.92
N LEU A 26 4.26 -2.73 0.84
CA LEU A 26 4.75 -2.21 -0.44
C LEU A 26 5.43 -3.29 -1.29
N LEU A 27 6.22 -4.14 -0.64
CA LEU A 27 6.92 -5.24 -1.30
C LEU A 27 5.95 -6.17 -2.05
N PHE A 28 4.80 -6.48 -1.47
CA PHE A 28 3.82 -7.37 -2.09
C PHE A 28 2.78 -6.64 -2.94
N SER A 29 2.31 -5.46 -2.51
CA SER A 29 1.22 -4.75 -3.19
C SER A 29 1.63 -4.10 -4.51
N ILE A 30 2.87 -3.63 -4.66
CA ILE A 30 3.33 -2.99 -5.90
C ILE A 30 3.41 -4.02 -7.05
N PRO A 31 4.11 -5.18 -6.90
CA PRO A 31 4.12 -6.20 -7.94
C PRO A 31 2.73 -6.78 -8.22
N LEU A 32 1.95 -7.02 -7.16
CA LEU A 32 0.59 -7.54 -7.30
C LEU A 32 -0.32 -6.52 -8.01
N GLY A 33 -0.21 -5.25 -7.68
CA GLY A 33 -0.96 -4.17 -8.34
C GLY A 33 -0.62 -4.04 -9.81
N LEU A 34 0.66 -4.21 -10.19
CA LEU A 34 1.07 -4.24 -11.59
C LEU A 34 0.45 -5.42 -12.34
N LEU A 35 0.50 -6.62 -11.75
CA LEU A 35 -0.13 -7.81 -12.31
C LEU A 35 -1.64 -7.60 -12.51
N ILE A 36 -2.32 -7.10 -11.48
CA ILE A 36 -3.76 -6.83 -11.50
C ILE A 36 -4.12 -5.77 -12.55
N ALA A 37 -3.30 -4.71 -12.71
CA ALA A 37 -3.49 -3.71 -13.75
C ALA A 37 -3.47 -4.34 -15.16
N VAL A 38 -2.49 -5.22 -15.42
CA VAL A 38 -2.39 -5.94 -16.70
C VAL A 38 -3.61 -6.83 -16.93
N LEU A 39 -4.01 -7.62 -15.93
CA LEU A 39 -5.19 -8.49 -16.03
C LEU A 39 -6.48 -7.70 -16.26
N LYS A 40 -6.63 -6.54 -15.60
CA LYS A 40 -7.77 -5.63 -15.77
C LYS A 40 -7.86 -5.05 -17.18
N MET A 41 -6.73 -4.86 -17.86
CA MET A 41 -6.67 -4.40 -19.25
C MET A 41 -6.85 -5.52 -20.28
N SER A 42 -7.04 -6.77 -19.84
CA SER A 42 -7.27 -7.89 -20.75
C SER A 42 -8.50 -7.68 -21.63
N LYS A 43 -8.39 -8.12 -22.89
CA LYS A 43 -9.51 -8.15 -23.83
C LYS A 43 -10.57 -9.18 -23.45
N TRP A 44 -10.18 -10.19 -22.66
CA TRP A 44 -11.00 -11.34 -22.33
C TRP A 44 -11.91 -11.00 -21.16
N ARG A 45 -13.23 -11.01 -21.40
CA ARG A 45 -14.25 -10.63 -20.39
C ARG A 45 -14.17 -11.51 -19.13
N VAL A 46 -13.84 -12.78 -19.30
CA VAL A 46 -13.69 -13.77 -18.21
C VAL A 46 -12.57 -13.40 -17.24
N VAL A 47 -11.51 -12.72 -17.70
CA VAL A 47 -10.44 -12.24 -16.82
C VAL A 47 -10.80 -10.86 -16.27
N ARG A 48 -11.29 -9.96 -17.14
CA ARG A 48 -11.53 -8.57 -16.79
C ARG A 48 -12.61 -8.41 -15.72
N TYR A 49 -13.72 -9.15 -15.77
CA TYR A 49 -14.83 -8.96 -14.84
C TYR A 49 -14.51 -9.38 -13.41
N PRO A 50 -13.95 -10.58 -13.12
CA PRO A 50 -13.53 -10.94 -11.77
C PRO A 50 -12.51 -9.97 -11.18
N VAL A 51 -11.52 -9.54 -11.98
CA VAL A 51 -10.54 -8.53 -11.54
C VAL A 51 -11.20 -7.18 -11.26
N SER A 52 -12.19 -6.80 -12.06
CA SER A 52 -12.97 -5.57 -11.83
C SER A 52 -13.74 -5.64 -10.52
N PHE A 53 -14.37 -6.78 -10.24
CA PHE A 53 -15.08 -7.03 -9.00
C PHE A 53 -14.13 -6.98 -7.80
N TYR A 54 -12.98 -7.65 -7.86
CA TYR A 54 -11.93 -7.57 -6.84
C TYR A 54 -11.53 -6.11 -6.55
N ILE A 55 -11.20 -5.33 -7.57
CA ILE A 55 -10.81 -3.92 -7.39
C ILE A 55 -11.95 -3.13 -6.72
N SER A 56 -13.19 -3.36 -7.16
CA SER A 56 -14.38 -2.71 -6.61
C SER A 56 -14.60 -3.04 -5.14
N VAL A 57 -14.42 -4.30 -4.74
CA VAL A 57 -14.58 -4.73 -3.34
C VAL A 57 -13.46 -4.14 -2.48
N MET A 58 -12.21 -4.26 -2.91
CA MET A 58 -11.06 -3.82 -2.13
C MET A 58 -11.03 -2.30 -1.91
N ARG A 59 -11.43 -1.51 -2.92
CA ARG A 59 -11.51 -0.04 -2.82
C ARG A 59 -12.85 0.47 -2.26
N GLY A 60 -13.90 -0.36 -2.31
CA GLY A 60 -15.25 0.00 -1.86
C GLY A 60 -15.54 -0.39 -0.41
N THR A 61 -14.65 -1.13 0.25
CA THR A 61 -14.83 -1.58 1.63
C THR A 61 -13.71 -1.06 2.55
N PRO A 62 -14.00 -0.77 3.83
CA PRO A 62 -12.98 -0.32 4.77
C PRO A 62 -11.86 -1.34 4.97
N LEU A 63 -10.59 -0.87 4.93
CA LEU A 63 -9.41 -1.72 5.20
C LEU A 63 -9.49 -2.41 6.57
N LEU A 64 -10.02 -1.73 7.60
CA LEU A 64 -10.26 -2.34 8.91
C LEU A 64 -11.09 -3.61 8.83
N LEU A 65 -12.19 -3.59 8.07
CA LEU A 65 -13.05 -4.77 7.89
C LEU A 65 -12.35 -5.87 7.10
N GLN A 66 -11.47 -5.52 6.16
CA GLN A 66 -10.68 -6.49 5.42
C GLN A 66 -9.64 -7.19 6.30
N ILE A 67 -9.00 -6.48 7.23
CA ILE A 67 -8.08 -7.09 8.22
C ILE A 67 -8.83 -8.11 9.07
N VAL A 68 -9.99 -7.73 9.62
CA VAL A 68 -10.86 -8.60 10.41
C VAL A 68 -11.30 -9.81 9.59
N ALA A 69 -11.77 -9.58 8.35
CA ALA A 69 -12.25 -10.65 7.47
C ALA A 69 -11.15 -11.64 7.09
N ILE A 70 -9.93 -11.19 6.80
CA ILE A 70 -8.81 -12.08 6.48
C ILE A 70 -8.38 -12.90 7.70
N TYR A 71 -8.23 -12.26 8.86
CA TYR A 71 -7.82 -12.95 10.08
C TYR A 71 -8.86 -13.99 10.52
N PHE A 72 -10.10 -13.56 10.81
CA PHE A 72 -11.14 -14.46 11.29
C PHE A 72 -11.68 -15.39 10.20
N GLY A 73 -11.75 -14.93 8.95
CA GLY A 73 -12.18 -15.77 7.83
C GLY A 73 -11.23 -16.93 7.58
N SER A 74 -9.91 -16.74 7.75
CA SER A 74 -8.96 -17.85 7.64
C SER A 74 -9.15 -18.89 8.74
N TYR A 75 -9.45 -18.46 9.98
CA TYR A 75 -9.76 -19.35 11.09
C TYR A 75 -11.00 -20.19 10.80
N TYR A 76 -12.12 -19.56 10.42
CA TYR A 76 -13.35 -20.29 10.12
C TYR A 76 -13.16 -21.23 8.92
N LEU A 77 -12.48 -20.77 7.86
CA LEU A 77 -12.22 -21.63 6.70
C LEU A 77 -11.40 -22.88 7.11
N SER A 78 -10.39 -22.72 7.97
CA SER A 78 -9.61 -23.84 8.52
C SER A 78 -10.50 -24.86 9.25
N GLU A 79 -11.38 -24.35 10.12
CA GLU A 79 -12.28 -25.17 10.93
C GLU A 79 -13.29 -25.94 10.06
N TYR A 80 -13.89 -25.30 9.06
CA TYR A 80 -14.86 -25.95 8.16
C TYR A 80 -14.22 -26.93 7.16
N SER A 81 -13.00 -26.64 6.70
CA SER A 81 -12.33 -27.45 5.66
C SER A 81 -11.44 -28.57 6.23
N GLY A 82 -11.15 -28.55 7.53
CA GLY A 82 -10.20 -29.47 8.16
C GLY A 82 -8.74 -29.28 7.71
N LEU A 83 -8.42 -28.20 6.98
CA LEU A 83 -7.09 -27.94 6.43
C LEU A 83 -6.04 -27.54 7.48
N GLY A 84 -6.46 -27.21 8.72
CA GLY A 84 -5.54 -26.87 9.81
C GLY A 84 -4.71 -25.60 9.57
N PHE A 85 -5.12 -24.73 8.65
CA PHE A 85 -4.40 -23.51 8.27
C PHE A 85 -5.16 -22.25 8.67
N SER A 86 -4.65 -21.51 9.66
CA SER A 86 -5.14 -20.17 10.04
C SER A 86 -3.98 -19.17 10.09
N PHE A 87 -4.21 -17.94 9.65
CA PHE A 87 -3.20 -16.90 9.75
C PHE A 87 -3.02 -16.46 11.20
N ASP A 88 -1.76 -16.32 11.63
CA ASP A 88 -1.45 -15.48 12.78
C ASP A 88 -1.71 -13.99 12.45
N ARG A 89 -1.84 -13.16 13.48
CA ARG A 89 -2.25 -11.75 13.38
C ARG A 89 -1.36 -10.94 12.44
N PHE A 90 -0.04 -11.06 12.58
CA PHE A 90 0.88 -10.27 11.75
C PHE A 90 0.81 -10.66 10.26
N PRO A 91 0.91 -11.95 9.87
CA PRO A 91 0.65 -12.37 8.48
C PRO A 91 -0.71 -11.94 7.95
N ALA A 92 -1.79 -12.03 8.75
CA ALA A 92 -3.11 -11.59 8.33
C ALA A 92 -3.16 -10.10 7.99
N VAL A 93 -2.49 -9.25 8.78
CA VAL A 93 -2.30 -7.82 8.46
C VAL A 93 -1.57 -7.66 7.14
N ILE A 94 -0.44 -8.34 6.94
CA ILE A 94 0.34 -8.22 5.70
C ILE A 94 -0.50 -8.62 4.49
N VAL A 95 -1.24 -9.72 4.56
CA VAL A 95 -2.11 -10.17 3.47
C VAL A 95 -3.22 -9.15 3.20
N ALA A 96 -3.95 -8.72 4.23
CA ALA A 96 -5.06 -7.77 4.08
C ALA A 96 -4.61 -6.43 3.49
N PHE A 97 -3.52 -5.88 4.00
CA PHE A 97 -2.94 -4.65 3.46
C PHE A 97 -2.45 -4.83 2.02
N SER A 98 -1.77 -5.95 1.73
CA SER A 98 -1.21 -6.20 0.40
C SER A 98 -2.28 -6.29 -0.68
N ILE A 99 -3.37 -7.03 -0.43
CA ILE A 99 -4.47 -7.13 -1.39
C ILE A 99 -5.23 -5.81 -1.53
N ASN A 100 -5.41 -5.07 -0.43
CA ASN A 100 -6.05 -3.76 -0.45
C ASN A 100 -5.25 -2.78 -1.32
N TYR A 101 -3.99 -2.53 -0.95
CA TYR A 101 -3.12 -1.58 -1.64
C TYR A 101 -2.83 -2.01 -3.08
N ALA A 102 -2.79 -3.31 -3.38
CA ALA A 102 -2.65 -3.78 -4.76
C ALA A 102 -3.82 -3.31 -5.65
N ALA A 103 -5.04 -3.21 -5.12
CA ALA A 103 -6.18 -2.70 -5.88
C ALA A 103 -6.06 -1.19 -6.17
N TYR A 104 -5.55 -0.40 -5.22
CA TYR A 104 -5.27 1.03 -5.43
C TYR A 104 -4.15 1.22 -6.45
N PHE A 105 -3.02 0.53 -6.29
CA PHE A 105 -1.92 0.57 -7.25
C PHE A 105 -2.33 0.10 -8.64
N ALA A 106 -3.17 -0.94 -8.75
CA ALA A 106 -3.65 -1.41 -10.04
C ALA A 106 -4.41 -0.34 -10.81
N GLU A 107 -5.27 0.44 -10.13
CA GLU A 107 -6.02 1.53 -10.75
C GLU A 107 -5.13 2.73 -11.09
N ILE A 108 -4.13 3.03 -10.25
CA ILE A 108 -3.12 4.05 -10.55
C ILE A 108 -2.33 3.67 -11.82
N PHE A 109 -1.81 2.44 -11.89
CA PHE A 109 -1.03 1.96 -13.04
C PHE A 109 -1.87 1.90 -14.31
N ARG A 110 -3.09 1.38 -14.23
CA ARG A 110 -4.04 1.36 -15.35
C ARG A 110 -4.36 2.78 -15.82
N GLY A 111 -4.65 3.70 -14.89
CA GLY A 111 -4.91 5.11 -15.19
C GLY A 111 -3.72 5.79 -15.87
N GLY A 112 -2.50 5.53 -15.38
CA GLY A 112 -1.25 5.99 -15.99
C GLY A 112 -1.10 5.51 -17.43
N ILE A 113 -1.30 4.22 -17.71
CA ILE A 113 -1.19 3.65 -19.06
C ILE A 113 -2.25 4.23 -20.00
N GLN A 114 -3.50 4.32 -19.55
CA GLN A 114 -4.60 4.83 -20.38
C GLN A 114 -4.54 6.33 -20.64
N SER A 115 -3.84 7.08 -19.80
CA SER A 115 -3.69 8.51 -19.98
C SER A 115 -2.79 8.86 -21.19
N ILE A 116 -2.00 7.92 -21.70
CA ILE A 116 -1.09 8.17 -22.82
C ILE A 116 -1.89 8.37 -24.12
N PRO A 117 -1.68 9.48 -24.87
CA PRO A 117 -2.40 9.74 -26.11
C PRO A 117 -2.20 8.64 -27.16
N LYS A 118 -3.29 8.26 -27.85
CA LYS A 118 -3.24 7.26 -28.93
C LYS A 118 -2.25 7.63 -30.03
N GLY A 119 -2.10 8.92 -30.33
CA GLY A 119 -1.15 9.43 -31.32
C GLY A 119 0.31 9.02 -31.07
N GLN A 120 0.72 8.78 -29.82
CA GLN A 120 2.07 8.26 -29.56
C GLN A 120 2.24 6.80 -29.98
N TYR A 121 1.21 5.99 -29.80
CA TYR A 121 1.21 4.60 -30.28
C TYR A 121 1.19 4.57 -31.81
N GLU A 122 0.39 5.43 -32.43
CA GLU A 122 0.30 5.56 -33.89
C GLU A 122 1.63 6.05 -34.49
N ALA A 123 2.24 7.10 -33.92
CA ALA A 123 3.54 7.61 -34.38
C ALA A 123 4.65 6.57 -34.26
N ALA A 124 4.73 5.85 -33.13
CA ALA A 124 5.70 4.78 -32.94
C ALA A 124 5.51 3.65 -33.97
N TYR A 125 4.27 3.31 -34.28
CA TYR A 125 3.94 2.31 -35.30
C TYR A 125 4.36 2.78 -36.71
N MET A 126 4.13 4.06 -37.05
CA MET A 126 4.58 4.65 -38.34
C MET A 126 6.10 4.66 -38.49
N LEU A 127 6.83 4.74 -37.38
CA LEU A 127 8.30 4.62 -37.35
C LEU A 127 8.79 3.17 -37.34
N GLY A 128 7.91 2.18 -37.54
CA GLY A 128 8.25 0.76 -37.62
C GLY A 128 8.57 0.10 -36.28
N MET A 129 8.22 0.73 -35.15
CA MET A 129 8.50 0.16 -33.83
C MET A 129 7.56 -1.00 -33.52
N THR A 130 8.12 -2.09 -32.98
CA THR A 130 7.33 -3.20 -32.42
C THR A 130 6.58 -2.75 -31.17
N ARG A 131 5.49 -3.43 -30.80
CA ARG A 131 4.73 -3.12 -29.58
C ARG A 131 5.59 -3.10 -28.32
N THR A 132 6.55 -4.03 -28.23
CA THR A 132 7.49 -4.10 -27.11
C THR A 132 8.42 -2.89 -27.08
N GLN A 133 8.99 -2.51 -28.23
CA GLN A 133 9.82 -1.31 -28.34
C GLN A 133 9.02 -0.05 -27.99
N THR A 134 7.81 0.11 -28.55
CA THR A 134 6.91 1.22 -28.25
C THR A 134 6.63 1.30 -26.77
N PHE A 135 6.27 0.18 -26.14
CA PHE A 135 5.96 0.17 -24.71
C PHE A 135 7.17 0.55 -23.86
N PHE A 136 8.30 -0.14 -23.99
CA PHE A 136 9.44 0.09 -23.09
C PHE A 136 10.20 1.38 -23.37
N ARG A 137 10.26 1.84 -24.62
CA ARG A 137 11.05 3.04 -24.98
C ARG A 137 10.25 4.34 -24.94
N ILE A 138 8.94 4.30 -25.19
CA ILE A 138 8.11 5.50 -25.31
C ILE A 138 7.09 5.56 -24.18
N ILE A 139 6.27 4.52 -24.03
CA ILE A 139 5.11 4.55 -23.14
C ILE A 139 5.51 4.47 -21.67
N LEU A 140 6.34 3.47 -21.30
CA LEU A 140 6.70 3.17 -19.92
C LEU A 140 7.33 4.36 -19.19
N PRO A 141 8.32 5.08 -19.75
CA PRO A 141 8.88 6.26 -19.06
C PRO A 141 7.83 7.34 -18.75
N GLN A 142 6.88 7.56 -19.65
CA GLN A 142 5.81 8.53 -19.46
C GLN A 142 4.77 8.05 -18.45
N VAL A 143 4.44 6.76 -18.47
CA VAL A 143 3.56 6.15 -17.46
C VAL A 143 4.18 6.28 -16.09
N VAL A 144 5.47 5.95 -15.92
CA VAL A 144 6.20 6.11 -14.65
C VAL A 144 6.07 7.55 -14.13
N LYS A 145 6.33 8.55 -14.98
CA LYS A 145 6.17 9.96 -14.59
C LYS A 145 4.75 10.29 -14.09
N ARG A 146 3.71 9.73 -14.73
CA ARG A 146 2.31 10.02 -14.39
C ARG A 146 1.83 9.28 -13.16
N VAL A 147 2.33 8.07 -12.89
CA VAL A 147 1.86 7.25 -11.76
C VAL A 147 2.58 7.55 -10.45
N VAL A 148 3.81 8.08 -10.50
CA VAL A 148 4.62 8.34 -9.30
C VAL A 148 3.92 9.28 -8.31
N PRO A 149 3.34 10.44 -8.70
CA PRO A 149 2.67 11.32 -7.73
C PRO A 149 1.46 10.66 -7.05
N ALA A 150 0.65 9.92 -7.81
CA ALA A 150 -0.48 9.19 -7.26
C ALA A 150 -0.02 8.05 -6.33
N SER A 151 1.03 7.32 -6.72
CA SER A 151 1.62 6.25 -5.90
C SER A 151 2.23 6.79 -4.61
N ALA A 152 2.87 7.97 -4.66
CA ALA A 152 3.42 8.64 -3.49
C ALA A 152 2.34 8.95 -2.44
N ASN A 153 1.17 9.42 -2.87
CA ASN A 153 0.04 9.68 -1.97
C ASN A 153 -0.45 8.40 -1.26
N GLU A 154 -0.54 7.28 -1.98
CA GLU A 154 -0.89 5.99 -1.37
C GLU A 154 0.19 5.53 -0.38
N VAL A 155 1.47 5.65 -0.74
CA VAL A 155 2.58 5.28 0.14
C VAL A 155 2.60 6.13 1.43
N ILE A 156 2.38 7.44 1.33
CA ILE A 156 2.30 8.32 2.52
C ILE A 156 1.07 7.98 3.37
N THR A 157 -0.04 7.59 2.73
CA THR A 157 -1.25 7.16 3.45
C THR A 157 -1.02 5.86 4.21
N LEU A 158 -0.31 4.91 3.59
CA LEU A 158 -0.01 3.59 4.16
C LEU A 158 0.65 3.66 5.54
N VAL A 159 1.57 4.62 5.75
CA VAL A 159 2.22 4.79 7.06
C VAL A 159 1.17 4.99 8.14
N LYS A 160 0.16 5.83 7.91
CA LYS A 160 -0.93 6.09 8.87
C LYS A 160 -1.85 4.88 9.00
N ASP A 161 -2.16 4.23 7.88
CA ASP A 161 -3.05 3.07 7.85
C ASP A 161 -2.49 1.89 8.64
N THR A 162 -1.17 1.75 8.80
CA THR A 162 -0.58 0.68 9.63
C THR A 162 -1.14 0.64 11.06
N SER A 163 -1.61 1.78 11.59
CA SER A 163 -2.29 1.86 12.89
C SER A 163 -3.58 1.04 12.96
N LEU A 164 -4.19 0.68 11.83
CA LEU A 164 -5.37 -0.19 11.76
C LEU A 164 -5.05 -1.64 12.16
N ALA A 165 -3.77 -2.05 12.10
CA ALA A 165 -3.32 -3.38 12.53
C ALA A 165 -3.69 -3.71 13.99
N GLN A 166 -3.84 -2.68 14.84
CA GLN A 166 -4.26 -2.84 16.23
C GLN A 166 -5.65 -3.50 16.38
N VAL A 167 -6.50 -3.48 15.33
CA VAL A 167 -7.87 -4.02 15.40
C VAL A 167 -7.88 -5.52 15.71
N ILE A 168 -6.82 -6.23 15.30
CA ILE A 168 -6.58 -7.63 15.67
C ILE A 168 -5.39 -7.77 16.63
N ALA A 169 -5.13 -6.74 17.43
CA ALA A 169 -4.11 -6.69 18.48
C ALA A 169 -2.66 -6.88 18.00
N VAL A 170 -2.33 -6.49 16.76
CA VAL A 170 -0.92 -6.35 16.37
C VAL A 170 -0.32 -5.15 17.08
N THR A 171 0.80 -5.36 17.76
CA THR A 171 1.45 -4.36 18.62
C THR A 171 2.42 -3.49 17.80
N GLU A 172 1.86 -2.50 17.10
CA GLU A 172 2.61 -1.44 16.41
C GLU A 172 2.68 -0.14 17.22
N LEU A 173 3.25 0.93 16.65
CA LEU A 173 3.47 2.21 17.31
C LEU A 173 2.23 2.76 18.04
N PHE A 174 1.08 2.82 17.35
CA PHE A 174 -0.14 3.38 17.91
C PHE A 174 -0.73 2.49 19.00
N ALA A 175 -0.71 1.17 18.83
CA ALA A 175 -1.11 0.21 19.85
C ALA A 175 -0.26 0.35 21.13
N LEU A 176 1.07 0.48 21.01
CA LEU A 176 1.94 0.72 22.15
C LEU A 176 1.70 2.08 22.79
N ALA A 177 1.49 3.13 21.98
CA ALA A 177 1.17 4.45 22.48
C ALA A 177 -0.14 4.48 23.27
N LYS A 178 -1.18 3.78 22.81
CA LYS A 178 -2.42 3.57 23.57
C LYS A 178 -2.20 2.81 24.87
N LYS A 179 -1.38 1.75 24.85
CA LYS A 179 -1.03 0.99 26.06
C LYS A 179 -0.33 1.90 27.09
N GLN A 180 0.59 2.74 26.64
CA GLN A 180 1.27 3.69 27.52
C GLN A 180 0.35 4.83 27.98
N GLN A 181 -0.54 5.34 27.12
CA GLN A 181 -1.55 6.31 27.54
C GLN A 181 -2.34 5.82 28.75
N ALA A 182 -2.77 4.55 28.74
CA ALA A 182 -3.46 3.95 29.86
C ALA A 182 -2.56 3.81 31.11
N ALA A 183 -1.30 3.40 30.94
CA ALA A 183 -0.34 3.25 32.04
C ALA A 183 0.03 4.58 32.72
N TYR A 184 0.20 5.65 31.94
CA TYR A 184 0.51 6.99 32.43
C TYR A 184 -0.74 7.81 32.80
N ALA A 185 -1.95 7.29 32.55
CA ALA A 185 -3.22 8.03 32.64
C ALA A 185 -3.17 9.41 31.95
N SER A 186 -2.45 9.49 30.82
CA SER A 186 -2.13 10.74 30.13
C SER A 186 -2.12 10.56 28.63
N ILE A 187 -2.56 11.58 27.88
CA ILE A 187 -2.57 11.58 26.41
C ILE A 187 -1.17 11.75 25.79
N TYR A 188 -0.18 12.17 26.59
CA TYR A 188 1.17 12.48 26.15
C TYR A 188 1.83 11.38 25.27
N PRO A 189 1.73 10.07 25.56
CA PRO A 189 2.29 9.03 24.70
C PRO A 189 1.74 9.01 23.27
N LEU A 190 0.47 9.38 23.06
CA LEU A 190 -0.12 9.50 21.73
C LEU A 190 0.46 10.70 20.96
N PHE A 191 0.75 11.82 21.64
CA PHE A 191 1.42 12.96 21.03
C PHE A 191 2.84 12.59 20.57
N VAL A 192 3.60 11.87 21.40
CA VAL A 192 4.94 11.39 21.02
C VAL A 192 4.85 10.46 19.81
N ALA A 193 3.91 9.51 19.79
CA ALA A 193 3.68 8.66 18.61
C ALA A 193 3.26 9.47 17.36
N GLY A 194 2.48 10.55 17.54
CA GLY A 194 2.16 11.49 16.47
C GLY A 194 3.40 12.13 15.83
N VAL A 195 4.41 12.47 16.63
CA VAL A 195 5.70 12.98 16.11
C VAL A 195 6.41 11.93 15.27
N PHE A 196 6.43 10.67 15.69
CA PHE A 196 6.99 9.58 14.89
C PHE A 196 6.30 9.44 13.52
N TYR A 197 4.97 9.40 13.51
CA TYR A 197 4.18 9.34 12.28
C TYR A 197 4.43 10.56 11.37
N TYR A 198 4.50 11.76 11.96
CA TYR A 198 4.75 12.99 11.21
C TYR A 198 6.15 13.01 10.59
N VAL A 199 7.19 12.69 11.36
CA VAL A 199 8.57 12.66 10.88
C VAL A 199 8.72 11.62 9.75
N ALA A 200 8.16 10.42 9.91
CA ALA A 200 8.19 9.41 8.86
C ALA A 200 7.54 9.90 7.55
N ASN A 201 6.35 10.50 7.65
CA ASN A 201 5.65 11.04 6.49
C ASN A 201 6.35 12.27 5.87
N LEU A 202 6.95 13.12 6.69
CA LEU A 202 7.74 14.26 6.21
C LEU A 202 8.95 13.78 5.39
N LEU A 203 9.69 12.78 5.88
CA LEU A 203 10.81 12.18 5.16
C LEU A 203 10.38 11.58 3.82
N LEU A 204 9.27 10.82 3.81
CA LEU A 204 8.71 10.28 2.56
C LEU A 204 8.25 11.39 1.61
N SER A 205 7.61 12.44 2.12
CA SER A 205 7.14 13.55 1.29
C SER A 205 8.29 14.30 0.63
N VAL A 206 9.39 14.54 1.37
CA VAL A 206 10.61 15.14 0.82
C VAL A 206 11.25 14.22 -0.23
N LEU A 207 11.32 12.92 0.04
CA LEU A 207 11.84 11.93 -0.90
C LEU A 207 11.03 11.91 -2.21
N PHE A 208 9.70 11.85 -2.13
CA PHE A 208 8.86 11.85 -3.33
C PHE A 208 8.89 13.19 -4.08
N ALA A 209 8.93 14.33 -3.38
CA ALA A 209 9.10 15.63 -4.02
C ALA A 209 10.43 15.70 -4.80
N TYR A 210 11.51 15.13 -4.27
CA TYR A 210 12.78 15.00 -4.98
C TYR A 210 12.67 14.09 -6.21
N LEU A 211 12.04 12.92 -6.07
CA LEU A 211 11.84 11.97 -7.18
C LEU A 211 10.99 12.58 -8.31
N GLU A 212 9.91 13.27 -7.97
CA GLU A 212 9.04 13.95 -8.93
C GLU A 212 9.78 15.03 -9.72
N ARG A 213 10.60 15.85 -9.04
CA ARG A 213 11.44 16.85 -9.71
C ARG A 213 12.41 16.21 -10.69
N LYS A 214 13.01 15.08 -10.30
CA LYS A 214 13.90 14.34 -11.20
C LYS A 214 13.14 13.85 -12.42
N LEU A 215 11.91 13.35 -12.29
CA LEU A 215 11.10 12.80 -13.40
C LEU A 215 10.54 13.85 -14.39
N ASN A 216 10.79 15.15 -14.20
CA ASN A 216 10.35 16.21 -15.11
C ASN A 216 11.20 16.33 -16.40
N TYR A 217 11.39 15.23 -17.11
CA TYR A 217 12.25 15.16 -18.31
C TYR A 217 11.61 15.58 -19.65
N TYR A 218 10.35 16.04 -19.65
CA TYR A 218 9.70 16.62 -20.83
C TYR A 218 8.70 17.69 -20.33
N LYS A 219 8.85 18.92 -20.82
CA LYS A 219 7.88 20.03 -20.68
C LYS A 219 7.08 20.15 -21.96
#